data_AF-A0A1C0U5Y5-F1
#
_entry.id   AF-A0A1C0U5Y5-F1
#
_cell.length_a   1.000
_cell.length_b   1.000
_cell.length_c   1.000
_cell.angle_alpha   90.00
_cell.angle_beta   90.00
_cell.angle_gamma   90.00
#
_symmetry.space_group_name_H-M   'P 1'
#
loop_
_entity.id
_entity.type
_entity.pdbx_description
1 polymer ?
#
loop_
_entity_poly.entity_id
_entity_poly.type
_entity_poly.pdbx_seq_one_letter_code
_entity_poly.pdbx_strand_id
1 'polypeptide(L)'
;MSQKNDFKAFSISDNANVVSQRLYEESKDLLTGFPPNDVSTHMLNKALHQASTISSIVADFIATESDNDVLYDGNVEKLTAQLNKALEQKITKKVPDASLTQKDVVQRTNVIGDSDTLAVIKKACSGNSNFIA
;
A
#
# COMPACT_ATOMS: atom_id res chain seq x y z
N MET A 1 8.67 15.24 -10.53
CA MET A 1 9.85 14.91 -9.70
C MET A 1 9.70 13.45 -9.31
N SER A 2 10.75 12.62 -9.43
CA SER A 2 10.72 11.26 -8.87
C SER A 2 10.89 11.38 -7.37
N GLN A 3 9.97 10.83 -6.58
CA GLN A 3 10.08 10.80 -5.12
C GLN A 3 11.28 9.93 -4.73
N LYS A 4 11.96 10.29 -3.65
CA LYS A 4 13.15 9.59 -3.13
C LYS A 4 12.73 8.47 -2.18
N ASN A 5 13.38 7.31 -2.30
CA ASN A 5 13.33 6.23 -1.33
C ASN A 5 14.75 5.93 -0.82
N ASP A 6 14.99 6.03 0.49
CA ASP A 6 16.29 5.74 1.12
C ASP A 6 16.47 4.28 1.56
N PHE A 7 15.40 3.48 1.58
CA PHE A 7 15.46 2.06 1.89
C PHE A 7 15.91 1.28 0.65
N LYS A 8 17.14 0.77 0.67
CA LYS A 8 17.76 0.11 -0.49
C LYS A 8 17.78 -1.40 -0.35
N ALA A 9 17.49 -2.08 -1.46
CA ALA A 9 17.74 -3.51 -1.57
C ALA A 9 19.25 -3.78 -1.47
N PHE A 10 19.62 -4.74 -0.64
CA PHE A 10 20.99 -5.13 -0.39
C PHE A 10 21.44 -6.21 -1.39
N SER A 11 22.66 -6.07 -1.92
CA SER A 11 23.35 -7.11 -2.70
C SER A 11 22.60 -7.59 -3.97
N ILE A 12 21.99 -6.69 -4.74
CA ILE A 12 21.16 -7.03 -5.93
C ILE A 12 21.91 -7.15 -7.26
N SER A 13 23.25 -7.04 -7.26
CA SER A 13 24.05 -7.15 -8.50
C SER A 13 24.15 -8.58 -9.01
N ASP A 14 24.36 -8.78 -10.32
CA ASP A 14 24.44 -10.10 -10.96
C ASP A 14 25.47 -11.06 -10.34
N ASN A 15 26.52 -10.55 -9.68
CA ASN A 15 27.56 -11.33 -9.00
C ASN A 15 27.54 -11.15 -7.46
N ALA A 16 26.35 -10.92 -6.91
CA ALA A 16 26.12 -10.78 -5.48
C ALA A 16 26.66 -11.97 -4.69
N ASN A 17 27.26 -11.68 -3.52
CA ASN A 17 27.74 -12.68 -2.58
C ASN A 17 26.59 -13.32 -1.80
N VAL A 18 25.68 -14.03 -2.49
CA VAL A 18 24.48 -14.65 -1.91
C VAL A 18 24.40 -16.12 -2.32
N VAL A 19 23.88 -16.99 -1.44
CA VAL A 19 23.59 -18.38 -1.85
C VAL A 19 22.48 -18.43 -2.90
N SER A 20 22.48 -19.48 -3.71
CA SER A 20 21.37 -19.72 -4.64
C SER A 20 20.05 -19.91 -3.88
N GLN A 21 18.93 -19.64 -4.55
CA GLN A 21 17.61 -19.81 -3.94
C GLN A 21 17.38 -21.25 -3.46
N ARG A 22 17.76 -22.23 -4.28
CA ARG A 22 17.63 -23.66 -3.95
C ARG A 22 18.39 -24.02 -2.67
N LEU A 23 19.67 -23.65 -2.57
CA LEU A 23 20.47 -23.96 -1.39
C LEU A 23 19.97 -23.25 -0.13
N TYR A 24 19.37 -22.07 -0.29
CA TYR A 24 18.72 -21.37 0.81
C TYR A 24 17.50 -22.13 1.33
N GLU A 25 16.62 -22.57 0.42
CA GLU A 25 15.39 -23.32 0.73
C GLU A 25 15.64 -24.71 1.32
N GLU A 26 16.78 -25.34 0.97
CA GLU A 26 17.21 -26.62 1.54
C GLU A 26 17.78 -26.50 2.96
N SER A 27 18.11 -25.28 3.42
CA SER A 27 18.70 -25.06 4.74
C SER A 27 17.67 -25.25 5.85
N LYS A 28 18.03 -26.06 6.87
CA LYS A 28 17.23 -26.22 8.09
C LYS A 28 17.16 -24.92 8.92
N ASP A 29 18.13 -24.03 8.73
CA ASP A 29 18.23 -22.76 9.46
C ASP A 29 17.08 -21.81 9.12
N LEU A 30 16.36 -22.03 8.01
CA LEU A 30 15.11 -21.31 7.73
C LEU A 30 14.06 -21.52 8.82
N LEU A 31 14.04 -22.70 9.45
CA LEU A 31 13.09 -23.04 10.49
C LEU A 31 13.63 -22.74 11.88
N THR A 32 14.93 -22.98 12.11
CA THR A 32 15.54 -22.90 13.44
C THR A 32 16.30 -21.60 13.69
N GLY A 33 16.50 -20.77 12.66
CA GLY A 33 17.44 -19.66 12.68
C GLY A 33 18.88 -20.11 12.50
N PHE A 34 19.78 -19.15 12.26
CA PHE A 34 21.22 -19.40 12.14
C PHE A 34 21.83 -19.78 13.50
N PRO A 35 22.75 -20.77 13.54
CA PRO A 35 23.46 -21.13 14.76
C PRO A 35 24.40 -19.98 15.19
N PRO A 36 24.69 -19.82 16.50
CA PRO A 36 25.40 -18.64 17.03
C PRO A 36 26.77 -18.36 16.42
N ASN A 37 27.48 -19.39 15.94
CA ASN A 37 28.88 -19.27 15.51
C ASN A 37 29.16 -19.88 14.12
N ASP A 38 28.12 -20.26 13.35
CA ASP A 38 28.31 -21.05 12.12
C ASP A 38 27.33 -20.67 11.01
N VAL A 39 27.37 -19.41 10.58
CA VAL A 39 26.65 -18.95 9.38
C VAL A 39 27.63 -18.42 8.35
N SER A 40 27.57 -18.97 7.14
CA SER A 40 28.37 -18.44 6.03
C SER A 40 27.87 -17.05 5.63
N THR A 41 28.77 -16.16 5.22
CA THR A 41 28.40 -14.82 4.76
C THR A 41 27.45 -14.86 3.56
N HIS A 42 27.58 -15.85 2.67
CA HIS A 42 26.64 -16.05 1.56
C HIS A 42 25.20 -16.30 2.03
N MET A 43 25.05 -17.08 3.10
CA MET A 43 23.77 -17.43 3.71
C MET A 43 23.16 -16.20 4.42
N LEU A 44 23.98 -15.51 5.22
CA LEU A 44 23.57 -14.26 5.89
C LEU A 44 23.14 -13.19 4.87
N ASN A 45 23.95 -12.99 3.83
CA ASN A 45 23.64 -12.04 2.76
C ASN A 45 22.35 -12.40 2.03
N LYS A 46 22.01 -13.68 1.87
CA LYS A 46 20.75 -14.09 1.25
C LYS A 46 19.54 -13.68 2.09
N ALA A 47 19.59 -13.85 3.41
CA ALA A 47 18.54 -13.40 4.32
C ALA A 47 18.39 -11.87 4.28
N LEU A 48 19.50 -11.14 4.36
CA LEU A 48 19.52 -9.66 4.27
C LEU A 48 19.02 -9.17 2.90
N HIS A 49 19.42 -9.82 1.82
CA HIS A 49 18.98 -9.53 0.46
C HIS A 49 17.47 -9.67 0.33
N GLN A 50 16.88 -10.80 0.74
CA GLN A 50 15.43 -10.99 0.65
C GLN A 50 14.66 -9.97 1.49
N ALA A 51 15.08 -9.74 2.74
CA ALA A 51 14.42 -8.79 3.62
C ALA A 51 14.48 -7.35 3.07
N SER A 52 15.67 -6.88 2.73
CA SER A 52 15.88 -5.52 2.20
C SER A 52 15.23 -5.30 0.84
N THR A 53 15.10 -6.34 0.00
CA THR A 53 14.38 -6.25 -1.28
C THR A 53 12.91 -5.92 -1.04
N ILE A 54 12.25 -6.64 -0.12
CA ILE A 54 10.85 -6.35 0.24
C ILE A 54 10.73 -4.98 0.89
N SER A 55 11.64 -4.60 1.79
CA SER A 55 11.64 -3.27 2.41
C SER A 55 11.75 -2.15 1.36
N SER A 56 12.64 -2.29 0.37
CA SER A 56 12.81 -1.33 -0.73
C SER A 56 11.53 -1.20 -1.55
N ILE A 57 10.88 -2.32 -1.90
CA ILE A 57 9.62 -2.34 -2.66
C ILE A 57 8.51 -1.63 -1.90
N VAL A 58 8.37 -1.89 -0.59
CA VAL A 58 7.37 -1.23 0.25
C VAL A 58 7.64 0.26 0.34
N ALA A 59 8.89 0.68 0.52
CA ALA A 59 9.24 2.09 0.60
C ALA A 59 9.06 2.82 -0.75
N ASP A 60 9.36 2.17 -1.88
CA ASP A 60 9.07 2.71 -3.22
C ASP A 60 7.56 2.85 -3.46
N PHE A 61 6.75 1.89 -2.99
CA PHE A 61 5.29 1.99 -3.01
C PHE A 61 4.81 3.19 -2.21
N ILE A 62 5.30 3.37 -0.97
CA ILE A 62 4.96 4.50 -0.12
C ILE A 62 5.34 5.81 -0.81
N ALA A 63 6.55 5.92 -1.35
CA ALA A 63 7.02 7.14 -2.00
C ALA A 63 6.14 7.52 -3.20
N THR A 64 5.88 6.53 -4.06
CA THR A 64 5.10 6.70 -5.29
C THR A 64 3.65 7.07 -5.01
N GLU A 65 3.00 6.34 -4.10
CA GLU A 65 1.56 6.52 -3.89
C GLU A 65 1.25 7.68 -2.96
N SER A 66 2.12 7.97 -1.97
CA SER A 66 1.94 9.10 -1.04
C SER A 66 2.39 10.46 -1.58
N ASP A 67 3.04 10.48 -2.76
CA ASP A 67 3.67 11.66 -3.37
C ASP A 67 4.64 12.39 -2.42
N ASN A 68 5.42 11.61 -1.65
CA ASN A 68 6.38 12.12 -0.67
C ASN A 68 7.69 11.32 -0.71
N ASP A 69 8.79 11.94 -0.29
CA ASP A 69 10.03 11.22 -0.04
C ASP A 69 9.93 10.32 1.20
N VAL A 70 10.56 9.14 1.12
CA VAL A 70 10.66 8.16 2.21
C VAL A 70 12.11 8.09 2.66
N LEU A 71 12.42 8.80 3.75
CA LEU A 71 13.77 8.97 4.29
C LEU A 71 14.08 7.94 5.38
N TYR A 72 15.33 7.49 5.47
CA TYR A 72 15.80 6.67 6.59
C TYR A 72 16.36 7.57 7.69
N ASP A 73 15.45 8.19 8.46
CA ASP A 73 15.76 9.10 9.57
C ASP A 73 15.34 8.54 10.96
N GLY A 74 14.83 7.30 10.99
CA GLY A 74 14.37 6.63 12.20
C GLY A 74 12.97 7.07 12.68
N ASN A 75 12.27 7.95 11.95
CA ASN A 75 10.94 8.43 12.33
C ASN A 75 9.84 7.44 11.93
N VAL A 76 9.53 6.51 12.82
CA VAL A 76 8.50 5.48 12.61
C VAL A 76 7.11 6.09 12.41
N GLU A 77 6.74 7.11 13.20
CA GLU A 77 5.42 7.75 13.10
C GLU A 77 5.18 8.38 11.72
N LYS A 78 6.19 9.05 11.18
CA LYS A 78 6.15 9.61 9.82
C LYS A 78 6.00 8.53 8.77
N LEU A 79 6.76 7.44 8.86
CA LEU A 79 6.66 6.31 7.92
C LEU A 79 5.26 5.67 7.96
N THR A 80 4.67 5.52 9.16
CA THR A 80 3.30 5.02 9.31
C THR A 80 2.28 5.96 8.67
N ALA A 81 2.38 7.27 8.89
CA ALA A 81 1.48 8.24 8.26
C ALA A 81 1.59 8.23 6.72
N GLN A 82 2.81 8.11 6.20
CA GLN A 82 3.05 8.01 4.76
C GLN A 82 2.48 6.72 4.16
N LEU A 83 2.61 5.59 4.86
CA LEU A 83 2.00 4.33 4.45
C LEU A 83 0.47 4.42 4.39
N ASN A 84 -0.18 5.00 5.40
CA ASN A 84 -1.63 5.19 5.40
C ASN A 84 -2.08 6.05 4.21
N LYS A 85 -1.40 7.19 3.98
CA LYS A 85 -1.67 8.06 2.84
C LYS A 85 -1.50 7.33 1.50
N ALA A 86 -0.44 6.55 1.35
CA ALA A 86 -0.21 5.74 0.15
C ALA A 86 -1.35 4.75 -0.12
N LEU A 87 -1.85 4.07 0.92
CA LEU A 87 -2.97 3.14 0.81
C LEU A 87 -4.28 3.85 0.43
N GLU A 88 -4.59 4.97 1.09
CA GLU A 88 -5.76 5.79 0.78
C GLU A 88 -5.74 6.25 -0.69
N GLN A 89 -4.62 6.83 -1.14
CA GLN A 89 -4.47 7.29 -2.51
C GLN A 89 -4.56 6.13 -3.52
N LYS A 90 -4.01 4.95 -3.20
CA LYS A 90 -4.12 3.78 -4.08
C LYS A 90 -5.57 3.32 -4.24
N ILE A 91 -6.34 3.30 -3.15
CA ILE A 91 -7.75 2.90 -3.15
C ILE A 91 -8.58 3.90 -3.95
N THR A 92 -8.45 5.20 -3.67
CA THR A 92 -9.19 6.26 -4.38
C THR A 92 -8.88 6.31 -5.87
N LYS A 93 -7.63 6.05 -6.30
CA LYS A 93 -7.28 5.98 -7.73
C LYS A 93 -7.92 4.78 -8.44
N LYS A 94 -8.12 3.66 -7.75
CA LYS A 94 -8.63 2.41 -8.34
C LYS A 94 -10.15 2.25 -8.23
N VAL A 95 -10.76 2.87 -7.22
CA VAL A 95 -12.20 2.91 -7.04
C VAL A 95 -12.62 4.36 -7.28
N PRO A 96 -13.11 4.71 -8.48
CA PRO A 96 -13.64 6.05 -8.69
C PRO A 96 -14.76 6.30 -7.67
N ASP A 97 -14.88 7.54 -7.21
CA ASP A 97 -16.00 7.95 -6.38
C ASP A 97 -17.29 7.46 -7.02
N ALA A 98 -18.10 6.74 -6.24
CA ALA A 98 -19.37 6.22 -6.71
C ALA A 98 -20.28 7.41 -7.08
N SER A 99 -20.27 7.75 -8.37
CA SER A 99 -21.07 8.84 -8.93
C SER A 99 -22.41 8.30 -9.39
N LEU A 100 -23.48 9.02 -9.05
CA LEU A 100 -24.85 8.74 -9.54
C LEU A 100 -24.98 8.85 -11.08
N THR A 101 -23.94 9.33 -11.77
CA THR A 101 -23.90 9.46 -13.23
C THR A 101 -23.13 8.34 -13.93
N GLN A 102 -22.37 7.52 -13.19
CA GLN A 102 -21.58 6.42 -13.76
C GLN A 102 -22.38 5.11 -13.62
N LYS A 103 -22.81 4.55 -14.76
CA LYS A 103 -23.79 3.44 -14.82
C LYS A 103 -23.39 2.16 -14.05
N ASP A 104 -22.11 1.98 -13.72
CA ASP A 104 -21.56 0.70 -13.28
C ASP A 104 -21.04 0.67 -11.82
N VAL A 105 -21.09 1.78 -11.07
CA VAL A 105 -20.71 1.80 -9.64
C VAL A 105 -21.90 2.23 -8.79
N VAL A 106 -22.68 1.25 -8.34
CA VAL A 106 -23.81 1.50 -7.42
C VAL A 106 -23.26 1.91 -6.05
N GLN A 107 -23.62 3.10 -5.58
CA GLN A 107 -23.48 3.46 -4.16
C GLN A 107 -24.26 2.43 -3.33
N ARG A 108 -23.58 1.56 -2.58
CA ARG A 108 -24.22 0.85 -1.46
C ARG A 108 -24.36 1.85 -0.32
N THR A 109 -25.42 2.63 -0.34
CA THR A 109 -25.85 3.37 0.84
C THR A 109 -26.13 2.34 1.95
N ASN A 110 -25.56 2.54 3.14
CA ASN A 110 -25.89 1.74 4.33
C ASN A 110 -27.28 2.12 4.88
N VAL A 111 -28.26 2.22 3.98
CA VAL A 111 -29.64 2.53 4.31
C VAL A 111 -30.38 1.20 4.24
N ILE A 112 -30.62 0.63 5.42
CA ILE A 112 -31.83 -0.18 5.59
C ILE A 112 -32.98 0.79 5.29
N GLY A 113 -33.51 0.77 4.07
CA GLY A 113 -34.55 1.71 3.64
C GLY A 113 -34.57 1.96 2.13
N ASP A 114 -35.18 1.01 1.43
CA ASP A 114 -36.08 1.17 0.28
C ASP A 114 -35.94 2.37 -0.68
N SER A 115 -35.91 2.04 -1.98
CA SER A 115 -35.72 2.96 -3.12
C SER A 115 -36.76 4.08 -3.22
N ASP A 116 -37.88 3.96 -2.52
CA ASP A 116 -38.97 4.93 -2.54
C ASP A 116 -38.62 6.22 -1.76
N THR A 117 -37.68 6.17 -0.82
CA THR A 117 -37.30 7.33 0.01
C THR A 117 -36.60 8.43 -0.79
N LEU A 118 -35.82 8.06 -1.82
CA LEU A 118 -35.12 9.00 -2.71
C LEU A 118 -36.06 9.73 -3.69
N ALA A 119 -37.16 9.09 -4.11
CA ALA A 119 -38.16 9.69 -4.97
C ALA A 119 -39.00 10.74 -4.21
N VAL A 120 -39.27 10.50 -2.93
CA VAL A 120 -40.02 11.41 -2.06
C VAL A 120 -39.22 12.68 -1.75
N ILE A 121 -37.92 12.58 -1.45
CA ILE A 121 -37.08 13.75 -1.14
C ILE A 121 -36.93 14.66 -2.37
N LYS A 122 -36.76 14.10 -3.57
CA LYS A 122 -36.71 14.89 -4.82
C LYS A 122 -38.01 15.67 -5.07
N LYS A 123 -39.17 15.07 -4.79
CA LYS A 123 -40.48 15.71 -4.98
C LYS A 123 -40.77 16.79 -3.93
N ALA A 124 -40.25 16.65 -2.72
CA ALA A 124 -40.38 17.67 -1.66
C ALA A 124 -39.50 18.91 -1.91
N CYS A 125 -38.30 18.74 -2.46
CA CYS A 125 -37.38 19.86 -2.75
C CYS A 125 -37.69 20.62 -4.05
N SER A 126 -38.45 20.03 -4.98
CA SER A 126 -38.85 20.70 -6.24
C SER A 126 -40.18 21.47 -6.14
N GLY A 127 -40.87 21.42 -4.99
CA GLY A 127 -42.24 21.93 -4.84
C GLY A 127 -42.38 23.34 -4.24
N ASN A 128 -41.31 23.95 -3.70
CA ASN A 128 -41.42 25.18 -2.90
C ASN A 128 -40.64 26.39 -3.47
N SER A 129 -40.84 26.66 -4.76
CA SER A 129 -40.46 27.95 -5.35
C SER A 129 -41.45 28.34 -6.44
N ASN A 130 -42.63 28.81 -6.02
CA ASN A 130 -43.41 29.92 -6.62
C ASN A 130 -44.86 29.93 -6.11
N PHE A 131 -45.16 30.77 -5.10
CA PHE A 131 -46.06 31.93 -5.24
C PHE A 131 -46.26 32.61 -3.87
N ILE A 132 -45.65 33.78 -3.71
CA ILE A 132 -46.14 34.85 -2.84
C ILE A 132 -46.58 35.96 -3.80
N ALA A 133 -47.89 36.18 -3.89
CA ALA A 133 -48.59 37.43 -4.22
C ALA A 133 -50.09 37.13 -4.29
#